data_AF-A0ABD3WHM2-F1
#
_entry.id   AF-A0ABD3WHM2-F1
#
_cell.length_a   1.000
_cell.length_b   1.000
_cell.length_c   1.000
_cell.angle_alpha   90.00
_cell.angle_beta   90.00
_cell.angle_gamma   90.00
#
_symmetry.space_group_name_H-M   'P 1'
#
loop_
_entity.id
_entity.type
_entity.pdbx_description
1 polymer ?
#
loop_
_entity_poly.entity_id
_entity_poly.type
_entity_poly.pdbx_seq_one_letter_code
_entity_poly.pdbx_strand_id
1 'polypeptide(L)'
;MVLTTKERQRRFRERLKQDPERYEEFKQKMRQRYHDQKAAGKITLIDTKSERNKRSQRKYWRQQKRKQRSRQKDLEKELTPPSSPSTPASRDQEPPAPSRPQPSRQKEQSKRERKRKDAKCYRDKNSLQIKLDSANKKLAMYRKRIQRMKDALSLFVCLIGFLT
;
A
#
# COMPACT_ATOMS: atom_id res chain seq x y z
N MET A 1 14.25 -22.07 -33.23
CA MET A 1 14.30 -21.71 -31.79
C MET A 1 13.08 -20.87 -31.43
N VAL A 2 12.42 -21.16 -30.31
CA VAL A 2 11.25 -20.40 -29.85
C VAL A 2 11.71 -19.06 -29.26
N LEU A 3 11.25 -17.95 -29.85
CA LEU A 3 11.57 -16.60 -29.37
C LEU A 3 11.08 -16.40 -27.93
N THR A 4 11.88 -15.76 -27.09
CA THR A 4 11.45 -15.40 -25.73
C THR A 4 10.34 -14.34 -25.77
N THR A 5 9.51 -14.26 -24.73
CA THR A 5 8.44 -13.25 -24.65
C THR A 5 8.97 -11.81 -24.77
N LYS A 6 10.18 -11.55 -24.24
CA LYS A 6 10.85 -10.25 -24.32
C LYS A 6 11.24 -9.90 -25.77
N GLU A 7 11.79 -10.85 -26.50
CA GLU A 7 12.16 -10.67 -27.90
C GLU A 7 10.94 -10.50 -28.81
N ARG A 8 9.87 -11.27 -28.56
CA ARG A 8 8.59 -11.10 -29.28
C ARG A 8 8.03 -9.69 -29.09
N GLN A 9 8.02 -9.16 -27.86
CA GLN A 9 7.58 -7.80 -27.60
C GLN A 9 8.49 -6.75 -28.25
N ARG A 10 9.80 -6.97 -28.25
CA ARG A 10 10.77 -6.08 -28.93
C ARG A 10 10.46 -5.99 -30.42
N ARG A 11 10.38 -7.14 -31.10
CA ARG A 11 10.05 -7.21 -32.54
C ARG A 11 8.67 -6.64 -32.87
N PHE A 12 7.68 -6.80 -31.99
CA PHE A 12 6.39 -6.17 -32.15
C PHE A 12 6.48 -4.63 -32.10
N ARG A 13 7.21 -4.07 -31.13
CA ARG A 13 7.42 -2.62 -31.03
C ARG A 13 8.21 -2.05 -32.20
N GLU A 14 9.21 -2.78 -32.68
CA GLU A 14 10.00 -2.41 -33.86
C GLU A 14 9.12 -2.35 -35.12
N ARG A 15 8.31 -3.38 -35.36
CA ARG A 15 7.32 -3.39 -36.46
C ARG A 15 6.29 -2.26 -36.35
N LEU A 16 5.77 -2.04 -35.15
CA LEU A 16 4.79 -0.96 -34.91
C LEU A 16 5.40 0.43 -35.12
N LYS A 17 6.73 0.60 -34.98
CA LYS A 17 7.42 1.86 -35.23
C LYS A 17 7.64 2.13 -36.72
N GLN A 18 7.69 1.08 -37.54
CA GLN A 18 7.87 1.17 -38.98
C GLN A 18 6.60 1.65 -39.70
N ASP A 19 5.42 1.34 -39.16
CA ASP A 19 4.12 1.71 -39.72
C ASP A 19 3.47 2.87 -38.94
N PRO A 20 3.53 4.13 -39.43
CA PRO A 20 3.03 5.29 -38.69
C PRO A 20 1.51 5.28 -38.47
N GLU A 21 0.74 4.82 -39.44
CA GLU A 21 -0.73 4.72 -39.33
C GLU A 21 -1.16 3.71 -38.26
N ARG A 22 -0.55 2.52 -38.24
CA ARG A 22 -0.79 1.52 -37.19
C ARG A 22 -0.35 2.01 -35.82
N TYR A 23 0.68 2.84 -35.75
CA TYR A 23 1.11 3.44 -34.49
C TYR A 23 0.10 4.46 -33.95
N GLU A 24 -0.48 5.27 -34.83
CA GLU A 24 -1.58 6.19 -34.53
C GLU A 24 -2.81 5.44 -34.00
N GLU A 25 -3.26 4.40 -34.71
CA GLU A 25 -4.38 3.54 -34.28
C GLU A 25 -4.11 2.88 -32.93
N PHE A 26 -2.89 2.36 -32.72
CA PHE A 26 -2.49 1.76 -31.45
C PHE A 26 -2.56 2.79 -30.30
N LYS A 27 -2.09 4.03 -30.53
CA LYS A 27 -2.20 5.12 -29.55
C LYS A 27 -3.65 5.44 -29.25
N GLN A 28 -4.51 5.54 -30.26
CA GLN A 28 -5.94 5.78 -30.09
C GLN A 28 -6.60 4.68 -29.24
N LYS A 29 -6.35 3.41 -29.57
CA LYS A 29 -6.84 2.25 -28.82
C LYS A 29 -6.36 2.26 -27.36
N MET A 30 -5.10 2.62 -27.12
CA MET A 30 -4.56 2.74 -25.76
C MET A 30 -5.18 3.90 -24.97
N ARG A 31 -5.48 5.03 -25.63
CA ARG A 31 -6.24 6.14 -25.02
C ARG A 31 -7.66 5.72 -24.65
N GLN A 32 -8.40 5.10 -25.57
CA GLN A 32 -9.75 4.58 -25.31
C GLN A 32 -9.74 3.61 -24.13
N ARG A 33 -8.83 2.63 -24.14
CA ARG A 33 -8.67 1.68 -23.03
C ARG A 33 -8.43 2.37 -21.68
N TYR A 34 -7.65 3.46 -21.66
CA TYR A 34 -7.45 4.25 -20.44
C TYR A 34 -8.76 4.88 -19.96
N HIS A 35 -9.53 5.51 -20.86
CA HIS A 35 -10.83 6.10 -20.53
C HIS A 35 -11.82 5.03 -20.03
N ASP A 36 -11.90 3.87 -20.69
CA ASP A 36 -12.77 2.77 -20.28
C ASP A 36 -12.40 2.25 -18.88
N GLN A 37 -11.11 2.09 -18.59
CA GLN A 37 -10.64 1.65 -17.28
C GLN A 37 -10.83 2.70 -16.19
N LYS A 38 -10.75 3.97 -16.55
CA LYS A 38 -11.06 5.09 -15.64
C LYS A 38 -12.56 5.12 -15.34
N ALA A 39 -13.42 4.99 -16.35
CA ALA A 39 -14.87 4.90 -16.19
C ALA A 39 -15.29 3.68 -15.36
N ALA A 40 -14.67 2.53 -15.60
CA ALA A 40 -14.89 1.30 -14.83
C ALA A 40 -14.27 1.33 -13.40
N GLY A 41 -13.65 2.43 -12.98
CA GLY A 41 -13.05 2.58 -11.65
C GLY A 41 -11.78 1.75 -11.39
N LYS A 42 -11.23 1.09 -12.41
CA LYS A 42 -9.97 0.30 -12.30
C LYS A 42 -8.76 1.21 -12.13
N ILE A 43 -8.78 2.38 -12.79
CA ILE A 43 -7.75 3.41 -12.63
C ILE A 43 -8.29 4.48 -11.68
N THR A 44 -7.73 4.53 -10.47
CA THR A 44 -8.04 5.57 -9.49
C THR A 44 -6.99 6.68 -9.52
N LEU A 45 -7.46 7.92 -9.65
CA LEU A 45 -6.63 9.11 -9.49
C LEU A 45 -6.13 9.22 -8.05
N ILE A 46 -5.08 10.00 -7.83
CA ILE A 46 -4.50 10.14 -6.50
C ILE A 46 -5.48 10.81 -5.56
N ASP A 47 -6.19 11.83 -6.04
CA ASP A 47 -7.11 12.61 -5.21
C ASP A 47 -8.27 11.76 -4.69
N THR A 48 -8.76 10.85 -5.53
CA THR A 48 -9.84 9.90 -5.22
C THR A 48 -9.39 8.69 -4.40
N LYS A 49 -8.09 8.51 -4.14
CA LYS A 49 -7.59 7.42 -3.30
C LYS A 49 -7.76 7.74 -1.81
N SER A 50 -8.01 6.71 -1.00
CA SER A 50 -7.99 6.84 0.45
C SER A 50 -6.63 7.31 0.98
N GLU A 51 -6.59 7.99 2.12
CA GLU A 51 -5.32 8.47 2.72
C GLU A 51 -4.31 7.37 3.01
N ARG A 52 -4.77 6.14 3.28
CA ARG A 52 -3.91 4.97 3.43
C ARG A 52 -3.23 4.62 2.09
N ASN A 53 -3.98 4.63 0.99
CA ASN A 53 -3.46 4.33 -0.34
C ASN A 53 -2.56 5.46 -0.86
N LYS A 54 -2.93 6.72 -0.63
CA LYS A 54 -2.06 7.88 -0.89
C LYS A 54 -0.72 7.76 -0.15
N ARG A 55 -0.72 7.38 1.13
CA ARG A 55 0.51 7.10 1.89
C ARG A 55 1.34 5.97 1.28
N SER A 56 0.71 4.86 0.88
CA SER A 56 1.40 3.75 0.22
C SER A 56 2.04 4.18 -1.10
N GLN A 57 1.32 4.95 -1.92
CA GLN A 57 1.81 5.50 -3.18
C GLN A 57 3.03 6.42 -2.97
N ARG A 58 2.96 7.33 -1.99
CA ARG A 58 4.09 8.20 -1.60
C ARG A 58 5.30 7.38 -1.17
N LYS A 59 5.10 6.31 -0.39
CA LYS A 59 6.19 5.40 0.02
C LYS A 59 6.83 4.72 -1.19
N TYR A 60 6.01 4.21 -2.12
CA TYR A 60 6.49 3.59 -3.36
C TYR A 60 7.31 4.59 -4.20
N TRP A 61 6.83 5.82 -4.39
CA TRP A 61 7.56 6.84 -5.15
C TRP A 61 8.91 7.19 -4.54
N ARG A 62 8.99 7.34 -3.21
CA ARG A 62 10.27 7.54 -2.50
C ARG A 62 11.24 6.39 -2.76
N GLN A 63 10.75 5.15 -2.75
CA GLN A 63 11.56 3.98 -3.04
C GLN A 63 12.05 3.96 -4.49
N GLN A 64 11.17 4.25 -5.46
CA GLN A 64 11.54 4.31 -6.88
C GLN A 64 12.57 5.41 -7.14
N LYS A 65 12.39 6.60 -6.56
CA LYS A 65 13.38 7.69 -6.65
C LYS A 65 14.71 7.34 -6.01
N ARG A 66 14.72 6.56 -4.93
CA ARG A 66 15.96 6.04 -4.34
C ARG A 66 16.64 5.04 -5.28
N LYS A 67 15.89 4.10 -5.86
CA LYS A 67 16.41 3.13 -6.84
C LYS A 67 16.96 3.82 -8.08
N GLN A 68 16.24 4.82 -8.61
CA GLN A 68 16.70 5.63 -9.75
C GLN A 68 18.05 6.28 -9.46
N ARG A 69 18.17 6.97 -8.31
CA ARG A 69 19.44 7.61 -7.90
C ARG A 69 20.58 6.62 -7.70
N SER A 70 20.29 5.43 -7.16
CA SER A 70 21.32 4.38 -7.04
C SER A 70 21.83 3.97 -8.41
N ARG A 71 20.93 3.60 -9.33
CA ARG A 71 21.30 3.19 -10.70
C ARG A 71 22.08 4.27 -11.43
N GLN A 72 21.71 5.54 -11.24
CA GLN A 72 22.42 6.65 -11.84
C GLN A 72 23.84 6.78 -11.27
N LYS A 73 24.02 6.67 -9.95
CA LYS A 73 25.36 6.63 -9.35
C LYS A 73 26.19 5.43 -9.81
N ASP A 74 25.56 4.28 -9.98
CA ASP A 74 26.23 3.07 -10.45
C ASP A 74 26.71 3.27 -11.89
N LEU A 75 25.86 3.82 -12.77
CA LEU A 75 26.23 4.22 -14.14
C LEU A 75 27.33 5.28 -14.17
N GLU A 76 27.25 6.31 -13.32
CA GLU A 76 28.29 7.35 -13.23
C GLU A 76 29.64 6.74 -12.86
N LYS A 77 29.69 5.78 -11.94
CA LYS A 77 30.93 5.06 -11.61
C LYS A 77 31.48 4.23 -12.76
N GLU A 78 30.61 3.62 -13.57
CA GLU A 78 31.02 2.84 -14.74
C GLU A 78 31.51 3.73 -15.88
N LEU A 79 30.92 4.92 -16.04
CA LEU A 79 31.26 5.87 -17.10
C LEU A 79 32.44 6.78 -16.77
N THR A 80 32.75 6.98 -15.49
CA THR A 80 33.89 7.80 -15.08
C THR A 80 35.16 6.93 -15.13
N PRO A 81 36.16 7.27 -15.95
CA PRO A 81 37.44 6.55 -15.93
C PRO A 81 38.06 6.62 -14.53
N PRO A 82 38.84 5.60 -14.11
CA PRO A 82 39.53 5.64 -12.83
C PRO A 82 40.38 6.91 -12.77
N SER A 83 40.27 7.64 -11.67
CA SER A 83 41.05 8.86 -11.45
C SER A 83 42.54 8.55 -11.69
N SER A 84 43.16 9.23 -12.66
CA SER A 84 44.60 9.16 -12.87
C SER A 84 45.32 9.46 -11.55
N PRO A 85 46.45 8.80 -11.23
CA PRO A 85 47.15 9.02 -9.97
C PRO A 85 47.54 10.49 -9.87
N SER A 86 46.97 11.17 -8.88
CA SER A 86 47.20 12.59 -8.63
C SER A 86 48.63 12.81 -8.15
N THR A 87 49.40 13.59 -8.90
CA THR A 87 50.55 14.33 -8.40
C THR A 87 50.13 15.20 -7.20
N PRO A 88 50.95 15.31 -6.14
CA PRO A 88 50.55 16.06 -4.95
C PRO A 88 50.80 17.55 -5.20
N ALA A 89 49.75 18.31 -5.48
CA ALA A 89 49.82 19.76 -5.45
C ALA A 89 48.53 20.38 -4.89
N SER A 90 48.70 20.93 -3.69
CA SER A 90 48.05 22.13 -3.16
C SER A 90 46.57 22.08 -2.77
N ARG A 91 46.38 22.07 -1.43
CA ARG A 91 45.47 22.93 -0.65
C ARG A 91 44.47 23.74 -1.47
N ASP A 92 43.21 23.34 -1.39
CA ASP A 92 42.07 24.22 -1.07
C ASP A 92 40.92 23.34 -0.59
N GLN A 93 40.75 23.27 0.74
CA GLN A 93 39.69 22.52 1.39
C GLN A 93 38.42 23.39 1.42
N GLU A 94 37.47 23.11 0.53
CA GLU A 94 36.05 23.39 0.77
C GLU A 94 35.61 22.61 2.02
N PRO A 95 34.95 23.24 3.01
CA PRO A 95 34.55 22.56 4.23
C PRO A 95 33.47 21.51 3.93
N PRO A 96 33.59 20.26 4.42
CA PRO A 96 32.58 19.23 4.21
C PRO A 96 31.25 19.66 4.83
N ALA A 97 30.17 19.58 4.06
CA ALA A 97 28.81 19.85 4.52
C ALA A 97 28.51 19.12 5.85
N PRO A 98 27.84 19.77 6.83
CA PRO A 98 27.68 19.22 8.17
C PRO A 98 26.94 17.88 8.12
N SER A 99 27.66 16.80 8.46
CA SER A 99 27.10 15.47 8.59
C SER A 99 26.04 15.49 9.69
N ARG A 100 24.76 15.37 9.32
CA ARG A 100 23.68 15.27 10.30
C ARG A 100 23.99 14.14 11.29
N PRO A 101 23.98 14.40 12.61
CA PRO A 101 24.25 13.36 13.60
C PRO A 101 23.20 12.25 13.46
N GLN A 102 23.67 11.02 13.22
CA GLN A 102 22.81 9.85 13.19
C GLN A 102 22.26 9.62 14.60
N PRO A 103 20.96 9.28 14.75
CA PRO A 103 20.42 8.96 16.06
C PRO A 103 21.17 7.77 16.66
N SER A 104 21.46 7.83 17.95
CA SER A 104 22.14 6.73 18.64
C SER A 104 21.34 5.43 18.51
N ARG A 105 22.06 4.29 18.46
CA ARG A 105 21.47 2.94 18.38
C ARG A 105 20.43 2.71 19.48
N GLN A 106 20.65 3.27 20.67
CA GLN A 106 19.72 3.24 21.81
C GLN A 106 18.39 3.95 21.49
N LYS A 107 18.44 5.12 20.84
CA LYS A 107 17.26 5.89 20.43
C LYS A 107 16.45 5.15 19.37
N GLU A 108 17.10 4.44 18.46
CA GLU A 108 16.41 3.60 17.48
C GLU A 108 15.71 2.39 18.11
N GLN A 109 16.38 1.71 19.06
CA GLN A 109 15.81 0.58 19.78
C GLN A 109 14.58 0.99 20.60
N SER A 110 14.67 2.07 21.38
CA SER A 110 13.54 2.62 22.14
C SER A 110 12.33 2.93 21.24
N LYS A 111 12.56 3.57 20.09
CA LYS A 111 11.50 3.86 19.12
C LYS A 111 10.87 2.59 18.55
N ARG A 112 11.66 1.54 18.34
CA ARG A 112 11.18 0.25 17.83
C ARG A 112 10.35 -0.48 18.88
N GLU A 113 10.75 -0.42 20.15
CA GLU A 113 10.01 -1.00 21.27
C GLU A 113 8.68 -0.29 21.49
N ARG A 114 8.67 1.05 21.52
CA ARG A 114 7.43 1.84 21.61
C ARG A 114 6.44 1.46 20.51
N LYS A 115 6.89 1.37 19.26
CA LYS A 115 6.04 0.93 18.14
C LYS A 115 5.47 -0.48 18.32
N ARG A 116 6.21 -1.41 18.94
CA ARG A 116 5.72 -2.76 19.22
C ARG A 116 4.65 -2.73 20.31
N LYS A 117 4.87 -1.96 21.38
CA LYS A 117 3.90 -1.75 22.46
C LYS A 117 2.61 -1.12 21.94
N ASP A 118 2.72 -0.05 21.14
CA ASP A 118 1.57 0.60 20.50
C ASP A 118 0.80 -0.39 19.63
N ALA A 119 1.50 -1.14 18.77
CA ALA A 119 0.87 -2.13 17.90
C ALA A 119 0.15 -3.25 18.67
N LYS A 120 0.72 -3.70 19.79
CA LYS A 120 0.07 -4.67 20.69
C LYS A 120 -1.21 -4.08 21.28
N CYS A 121 -1.15 -2.87 21.82
CA CYS A 121 -2.31 -2.18 22.40
C CYS A 121 -3.46 -2.04 21.40
N TYR A 122 -3.18 -1.68 20.14
CA TYR A 122 -4.20 -1.61 19.09
C TYR A 122 -4.83 -2.99 18.76
N ARG A 123 -4.03 -4.06 18.73
CA ARG A 123 -4.54 -5.41 18.49
C ARG A 123 -5.43 -5.88 19.64
N ASP A 124 -4.97 -5.66 20.86
CA ASP A 124 -5.70 -6.05 22.08
C ASP A 124 -7.02 -5.28 22.16
N LYS A 125 -7.02 -3.96 21.93
CA LYS A 125 -8.23 -3.14 21.86
C LYS A 125 -9.22 -3.67 20.82
N ASN A 126 -8.76 -4.01 19.61
CA ASN A 126 -9.62 -4.56 18.57
C ASN A 126 -10.21 -5.92 18.97
N SER A 127 -9.39 -6.80 19.57
CA SER A 127 -9.85 -8.11 20.06
C SER A 127 -10.91 -7.98 21.17
N LEU A 128 -10.74 -7.01 22.07
CA LEU A 128 -11.69 -6.74 23.14
C LEU A 128 -13.00 -6.18 22.59
N GLN A 129 -12.92 -5.28 21.61
CA GLN A 129 -14.11 -4.76 20.91
C GLN A 129 -14.93 -5.90 20.27
N ILE A 130 -14.26 -6.82 19.56
CA ILE A 130 -14.92 -7.98 18.93
C ILE A 130 -15.59 -8.88 19.99
N LYS A 131 -14.93 -9.12 21.12
CA LYS A 131 -15.48 -9.90 22.24
C LYS A 131 -16.72 -9.22 22.84
N LEU A 132 -16.65 -7.90 23.05
CA LEU A 132 -17.74 -7.08 23.56
C LEU A 132 -18.94 -7.14 22.61
N ASP A 133 -18.73 -6.93 21.31
CA ASP A 133 -19.78 -7.01 20.30
C ASP A 133 -20.43 -8.40 20.25
N SER A 134 -19.61 -9.46 20.37
CA SER A 134 -20.09 -10.85 20.40
C SER A 134 -20.93 -11.14 21.66
N ALA A 135 -20.50 -10.64 22.82
CA ALA A 135 -21.24 -10.76 24.07
C ALA A 135 -22.58 -9.99 24.00
N ASN A 136 -22.57 -8.77 23.47
CA ASN A 136 -23.79 -7.98 23.25
C ASN A 136 -24.78 -8.69 22.32
N LYS A 137 -24.30 -9.30 21.23
CA LYS A 137 -25.15 -10.11 20.34
C LYS A 137 -25.78 -11.30 21.08
N LYS A 138 -25.01 -12.01 21.90
CA LYS A 138 -25.53 -13.12 22.72
C LYS A 138 -26.58 -12.62 23.73
N LEU A 139 -26.31 -11.52 24.43
CA LEU A 139 -27.26 -10.92 25.36
C LEU A 139 -28.57 -10.52 24.67
N ALA A 140 -28.49 -9.89 23.49
CA ALA A 140 -29.68 -9.54 22.70
C ALA A 140 -30.49 -10.79 22.31
N MET A 141 -29.82 -11.86 21.90
CA MET A 141 -30.46 -13.14 21.57
C MET A 141 -31.16 -13.76 22.79
N TYR A 142 -30.49 -13.83 23.94
CA TYR A 142 -31.09 -14.37 25.17
C TYR A 142 -32.25 -13.51 25.68
N ARG A 143 -32.13 -12.17 25.63
CA ARG A 143 -33.25 -11.26 25.97
C ARG A 143 -34.47 -11.54 25.11
N LYS A 144 -34.31 -11.65 23.79
CA LYS A 144 -35.41 -11.99 22.87
C LYS A 144 -36.00 -13.38 23.12
N ARG A 145 -35.17 -14.35 23.53
CA ARG A 145 -35.64 -15.70 23.86
C ARG A 145 -36.48 -15.69 25.14
N ILE A 146 -36.00 -15.01 26.19
CA ILE A 146 -36.72 -14.86 27.45
C ILE A 146 -38.04 -14.14 27.22
N GLN A 147 -38.05 -13.07 26.41
CA GLN A 147 -39.29 -12.35 26.09
C GLN A 147 -40.32 -13.28 25.44
N ARG A 148 -39.93 -14.03 24.40
CA ARG A 148 -40.80 -15.01 23.75
C ARG A 148 -41.34 -16.07 24.70
N MET A 149 -40.53 -16.55 25.66
CA MET A 149 -41.00 -17.50 26.67
C MET A 149 -42.00 -16.86 27.64
N LYS A 150 -41.78 -15.61 28.05
CA LYS A 150 -42.73 -14.85 28.88
C LYS A 150 -44.06 -14.63 28.16
N ASP A 151 -44.01 -14.25 26.89
CA ASP A 151 -45.20 -14.03 26.06
C ASP A 151 -45.97 -15.37 25.84
N ALA A 152 -45.27 -16.48 25.66
CA ALA A 152 -45.90 -17.79 25.55
C ALA A 152 -46.57 -18.23 26.87
N LEU A 153 -45.91 -17.98 28.02
CA LEU A 153 -46.47 -18.26 29.34
C LEU A 153 -47.71 -17.39 29.62
N SER A 154 -47.69 -16.11 29.27
CA SER A 154 -48.85 -15.22 29.48
C SER A 154 -50.06 -15.65 28.64
N LEU A 155 -49.84 -16.07 27.39
CA LEU A 155 -50.88 -16.64 26.53
C LEU A 155 -51.46 -17.94 27.11
N PHE A 156 -50.61 -18.80 27.66
CA PHE A 156 -51.04 -20.06 28.28
C PHE A 156 -51.90 -19.82 29.52
N VAL A 157 -51.54 -18.86 30.37
CA VAL A 157 -52.33 -18.47 31.55
C VAL A 157 -53.67 -17.84 31.15
N CYS A 158 -53.69 -16.98 30.12
CA CYS A 158 -54.95 -16.40 29.60
C CYS A 158 -55.89 -17.46 29.03
N LEU A 159 -55.36 -18.48 28.33
CA LEU A 159 -56.18 -19.58 27.79
C LEU A 159 -56.82 -20.42 28.90
N ILE A 160 -56.08 -20.76 29.95
CA ILE A 160 -56.62 -21.55 31.06
C ILE A 160 -57.70 -20.76 31.83
N GLY A 161 -57.48 -19.46 32.07
CA GLY A 161 -58.46 -18.61 32.74
C GLY A 161 -59.73 -18.32 31.94
N PHE A 162 -59.76 -18.63 30.64
CA PHE A 162 -60.95 -18.50 29.80
C PHE A 162 -61.79 -19.78 29.71
N LEU A 163 -61.24 -20.91 30.20
CA LEU A 163 -61.85 -22.25 30.17
C LEU A 163 -62.41 -22.69 31.54
N THR A 164 -62.30 -21.85 32.57
CA THR A 164 -62.91 -21.99 33.90
C THR A 164 -63.96 -20.93 34.12
#